data_AF-A0ABD0RET6-F1
#
_entry.id   AF-A0ABD0RET6-F1
#
_cell.length_a   1.000
_cell.length_b   1.000
_cell.length_c   1.000
_cell.angle_alpha   90.00
_cell.angle_beta   90.00
_cell.angle_gamma   90.00
#
_symmetry.space_group_name_H-M   'P 1'
#
loop_
_entity.id
_entity.type
_entity.pdbx_description
1 polymer ?
#
loop_
_entity_poly.entity_id
_entity_poly.type
_entity_poly.pdbx_seq_one_letter_code
_entity_poly.pdbx_strand_id
1 'polypeptide(L)' 'NNAGVGLLGPVESISMNDMKKVFETNFFGTVRMIKEVMPDMKKRRGGHIIVMSSVMGLQ' A
#
# COMPACT_ATOMS: atom_id res chain seq x y z
N ASN A 1 -4.24 6.41 2.92
CA ASN A 1 -2.84 5.95 2.87
C ASN A 1 -2.13 6.62 1.72
N ASN A 2 -1.06 7.36 2.02
CA ASN A 2 -0.17 7.99 1.05
C ASN A 2 1.28 7.45 1.15
N ALA A 3 1.58 6.61 2.15
CA ALA A 3 2.92 6.03 2.26
C ALA A 3 3.15 5.09 1.07
N GLY A 4 4.26 5.31 0.36
CA GLY A 4 4.63 4.52 -0.80
C GLY A 4 6.08 4.72 -1.17
N VAL A 5 6.71 3.68 -1.72
CA VAL A 5 8.06 3.70 -2.27
C VAL A 5 8.03 3.23 -3.72
N GLY A 6 8.81 3.89 -4.57
CA GLY A 6 9.02 3.49 -5.95
C GLY A 6 10.21 2.55 -6.08
N LEU A 7 10.16 1.66 -7.05
CA LEU A 7 11.28 0.83 -7.47
C LEU A 7 11.26 0.75 -8.99
N LEU A 8 12.38 1.09 -9.60
CA LEU A 8 12.52 1.17 -11.05
C LEU A 8 13.79 0.45 -11.46
N GLY A 9 13.68 -0.39 -12.49
CA GLY A 9 14.82 -1.10 -13.08
C GLY A 9 14.35 -2.32 -13.86
N PRO A 10 15.25 -2.92 -14.68
CA PRO A 10 15.00 -4.22 -15.30
C PRO A 10 14.74 -5.29 -14.24
N VAL A 11 13.76 -6.17 -14.48
CA VAL A 11 13.30 -7.16 -13.48
C VAL A 11 14.43 -8.08 -13.03
N GLU A 12 15.30 -8.49 -13.95
CA GLU A 12 16.46 -9.35 -13.73
C GLU A 12 17.54 -8.70 -12.86
N SER A 13 17.55 -7.37 -12.77
CA SER A 13 18.54 -6.60 -12.00
C SER A 13 18.08 -6.27 -10.58
N ILE A 14 16.78 -6.44 -10.29
CA ILE A 14 16.19 -6.08 -9.01
C ILE A 14 16.23 -7.28 -8.08
N SER A 15 16.75 -7.06 -6.86
CA SER A 15 16.75 -8.12 -5.85
C SER A 15 15.33 -8.43 -5.36
N MET A 16 15.06 -9.71 -5.08
CA MET A 16 13.79 -10.12 -4.48
C MET A 16 13.51 -9.42 -3.14
N ASN A 17 14.56 -9.06 -2.40
CA ASN A 17 14.42 -8.34 -1.15
C ASN A 17 13.90 -6.91 -1.37
N ASP A 18 14.37 -6.22 -2.41
CA ASP A 18 13.90 -4.87 -2.71
C ASP A 18 12.47 -4.87 -3.26
N MET A 19 12.10 -5.86 -4.09
CA MET A 19 10.70 -6.05 -4.48
C MET A 19 9.81 -6.26 -3.25
N LYS A 20 10.21 -7.13 -2.31
CA LYS A 20 9.45 -7.37 -1.08
C LYS A 20 9.30 -6.09 -0.25
N LYS A 21 10.34 -5.28 -0.09
CA LYS A 21 10.25 -4.00 0.65
C LYS A 21 9.20 -3.05 0.06
N VAL A 22 9.06 -3.01 -1.27
CA VAL A 22 8.02 -2.23 -1.94
C VAL A 22 6.63 -2.75 -1.57
N PHE A 23 6.41 -4.07 -1.63
CA PHE A 23 5.13 -4.67 -1.24
C PHE A 23 4.82 -4.48 0.25
N GLU A 24 5.82 -4.61 1.12
CA GLU A 24 5.69 -4.38 2.57
C GLU A 24 5.17 -2.97 2.89
N THR A 25 5.59 -1.97 2.11
CA THR A 25 5.16 -0.57 2.28
C THR A 25 3.83 -0.31 1.56
N ASN A 26 3.79 -0.55 0.26
CA ASN A 26 2.71 -0.07 -0.61
C ASN A 26 1.44 -0.92 -0.47
N PHE A 27 1.59 -2.23 -0.27
CA PHE A 27 0.46 -3.17 -0.19
C PHE A 27 0.18 -3.57 1.27
N PHE A 28 1.10 -4.31 1.91
CA PHE A 28 0.86 -4.83 3.26
C PHE A 28 0.77 -3.71 4.30
N GLY A 29 1.52 -2.62 4.14
CA GLY A 29 1.39 -1.42 4.96
C GLY A 29 -0.01 -0.81 4.89
N THR A 30 -0.57 -0.69 3.68
CA THR A 30 -1.96 -0.25 3.48
C THR A 30 -2.94 -1.17 4.18
N VAL A 31 -2.80 -2.49 4.01
CA VAL A 31 -3.69 -3.48 4.65
C VAL A 31 -3.61 -3.39 6.17
N ARG A 32 -2.40 -3.27 6.75
CA ARG A 32 -2.21 -3.12 8.21
C ARG A 32 -2.90 -1.86 8.73
N MET A 33 -2.72 -0.72 8.07
CA MET A 33 -3.37 0.53 8.47
C MET A 33 -4.89 0.43 8.41
N ILE A 34 -5.45 -0.15 7.33
CA ILE A 34 -6.90 -0.34 7.20
C ILE A 34 -7.41 -1.24 8.33
N LYS A 35 -6.75 -2.37 8.62
CA LYS A 35 -7.13 -3.27 9.70
C LYS A 35 -7.17 -2.58 11.06
N GLU A 36 -6.22 -1.66 11.30
CA GLU A 36 -6.13 -0.93 12.56
C GLU A 36 -7.28 0.08 12.74
N VAL A 37 -7.61 0.86 11.71
CA VAL A 37 -8.62 1.93 11.83
C VAL A 37 -10.07 1.44 11.61
N MET A 38 -10.25 0.31 10.93
CA MET A 38 -11.57 -0.19 10.53
C MET A 38 -12.53 -0.46 11.71
N PRO A 39 -12.11 -1.06 12.85
CA PRO A 39 -13.01 -1.31 13.97
C PRO A 39 -13.69 -0.03 14.49
N ASP A 40 -12.93 1.05 14.66
CA ASP A 40 -13.47 2.33 15.15
C ASP A 40 -14.36 3.02 14.11
N MET A 41 -13.98 2.97 12.83
CA MET A 41 -14.82 3.47 11.73
C MET A 41 -16.17 2.74 11.66
N LYS A 42 -16.18 1.41 11.87
CA LYS A 42 -17.40 0.61 11.97
C LYS A 42 -18.24 1.00 13.18
N LYS A 43 -17.63 1.17 14.36
CA LYS A 43 -18.32 1.56 15.60
C LYS A 43 -19.04 2.90 15.45
N ARG A 44 -18.38 3.89 14.83
CA ARG A 44 -18.98 5.22 14.57
C ARG A 44 -19.85 5.30 13.31
N ARG A 45 -19.97 4.20 12.56
CA ARG A 45 -20.70 4.11 11.28
C ARG A 45 -20.34 5.21 10.28
N GLY A 46 -19.06 5.57 10.21
CA GLY A 46 -18.64 6.68 9.37
C GLY A 46 -17.14 6.80 9.20
N GLY A 47 -16.74 7.51 8.15
CA GLY A 47 -15.36 7.81 7.80
C GLY A 47 -14.99 7.37 6.39
N HIS A 48 -13.90 7.95 5.87
CA HIS A 48 -13.39 7.67 4.54
C HIS A 48 -11.92 7.28 4.62
N ILE A 49 -11.55 6.23 3.88
CA ILE A 49 -10.15 5.85 3.65
C ILE A 49 -9.85 6.18 2.19
N ILE A 50 -8.95 7.13 1.96
CA ILE A 50 -8.45 7.45 0.62
C ILE A 50 -7.11 6.77 0.46
N VAL A 51 -6.93 5.95 -0.57
CA VAL A 51 -5.66 5.27 -0.90
C VAL A 51 -5.09 5.90 -2.16
N MET A 52 -3.83 6.34 -2.09
CA MET A 52 -3.13 6.85 -3.26
C MET A 52 -2.63 5.68 -4.10
N SER A 53 -3.18 5.57 -5.31
CA SER A 53 -2.73 4.64 -6.34
C SER A 53 -1.81 5.37 -7.35
N SER A 54 -1.49 4.72 -8.46
CA SER A 54 -0.77 5.28 -9.59
C SER A 54 -1.48 4.89 -10.88
N VAL A 55 -1.29 5.69 -11.94
CA VAL A 55 -1.73 5.34 -13.30
C VAL A 55 -1.14 4.01 -13.77
N MET A 56 0.04 3.63 -13.27
CA MET A 56 0.69 2.35 -13.58
C MET A 56 -0.01 1.13 -12.95
N GLY A 57 -0.93 1.35 -12.01
CA GLY A 57 -1.77 0.30 -11.43
C GLY A 57 -3.12 0.13 -12.14
N LEU A 58 -3.38 0.92 -13.19
CA LEU A 58 -4.55 0.80 -14.04
C LEU A 58 -4.16 -0.03 -15.27
N GLN A 59 -4.62 -1.27 -15.33
CA GLN A 59 -4.51 -2.12 -16.50
C GLN A 59 -5.85 -2.84 -16.75
#